data_AF-A0A285B7F9-F1
#
_entry.id   AF-A0A285B7F9-F1
#
_cell.length_a   1.000
_cell.length_b   1.000
_cell.length_c   1.000
_cell.angle_alpha   90.00
_cell.angle_beta   90.00
_cell.angle_gamma   90.00
#
_symmetry.space_group_name_H-M   'P 1'
#
loop_
_entity.id
_entity.type
_entity.pdbx_description
1 polymer ?
#
loop_
_entity_poly.entity_id
_entity_poly.type
_entity_poly.pdbx_seq_one_letter_code
_entity_poly.pdbx_strand_id
1 'polypeptide(L)'
;MRPDAHQVKAFLLQLQDAICQQLSAVDGDEFIEDSWQREGGGGGRSRVLRDGGIFEQAGVNFSHVHGDAMPASATAHRPELAGRSFEAMGVSLVVHPRSPYIPTSHANVRFFIAEKPGADPVWWFGGGFDLTPYYGFEEDAVHWHRTARDLCQPFGEDVYPRYKKWCDDYFFLKHRNEQRGIGGLFFDDLNAPSFDHCFNFMQAVGNGYTEAYLPIVERRREIAWGERERDFQLYRRGRYVEFNLVWDRGTLFGLQTGGRTESILMSMPPLVRWEYNYQPAADSPEAALGEFIQVRDWV
;
A
#
# COMPACT_ATOMS: atom_id res chain seq x y z
N MET A 1 -6.40 5.16 27.41
CA MET A 1 -7.61 5.71 26.75
C MET A 1 -8.31 4.55 26.04
N ARG A 2 -9.64 4.56 25.93
CA ARG A 2 -10.37 3.52 25.18
C ARG A 2 -10.19 3.82 23.68
N PRO A 3 -9.97 2.80 22.81
CA PRO A 3 -9.88 3.03 21.36
C PRO A 3 -11.11 3.77 20.83
N ASP A 4 -10.90 4.78 19.98
CA ASP A 4 -11.96 5.58 19.36
C ASP A 4 -11.97 5.36 17.84
N ALA A 5 -12.86 4.47 17.39
CA ALA A 5 -13.05 4.16 15.98
C ALA A 5 -13.58 5.36 15.16
N HIS A 6 -14.35 6.25 15.79
CA HIS A 6 -14.91 7.42 15.11
C HIS A 6 -13.80 8.42 14.77
N GLN A 7 -12.86 8.65 15.69
CA GLN A 7 -11.70 9.50 15.45
C GLN A 7 -10.83 8.97 14.31
N VAL A 8 -10.58 7.64 14.28
CA VAL A 8 -9.80 7.01 13.21
C VAL A 8 -10.50 7.15 11.86
N LYS A 9 -11.82 6.92 11.80
CA LYS A 9 -12.63 7.07 10.59
C LYS A 9 -12.53 8.48 10.03
N ALA A 10 -12.67 9.50 10.88
CA ALA A 10 -12.59 10.90 10.47
C ALA A 10 -11.23 11.23 9.83
N PHE A 11 -10.14 10.76 10.45
CA PHE A 11 -8.80 10.93 9.89
C PHE A 11 -8.64 10.21 8.53
N LEU A 12 -9.10 8.96 8.41
CA LEU A 12 -8.95 8.19 7.17
C LEU A 12 -9.71 8.80 5.99
N LEU A 13 -10.91 9.37 6.24
CA LEU A 13 -11.66 10.09 5.22
C LEU A 13 -10.91 11.35 4.75
N GLN A 14 -10.37 12.13 5.69
CA GLN A 14 -9.55 13.31 5.39
C GLN A 14 -8.26 12.95 4.66
N LEU A 15 -7.62 11.84 5.04
CA LEU A 15 -6.42 11.33 4.40
C LEU A 15 -6.69 10.96 2.94
N GLN A 16 -7.79 10.24 2.66
CA GLN A 16 -8.18 9.95 1.28
C GLN A 16 -8.40 11.23 0.46
N ASP A 17 -9.10 12.22 1.04
CA ASP A 17 -9.35 13.51 0.39
C ASP A 17 -8.03 14.23 0.06
N ALA A 18 -7.13 14.33 1.04
CA ALA A 18 -5.83 14.99 0.89
C ALA A 18 -4.92 14.30 -0.14
N ILE A 19 -4.86 12.96 -0.14
CA ILE A 19 -4.04 12.21 -1.10
C ILE A 19 -4.58 12.37 -2.51
N CYS A 20 -5.90 12.23 -2.72
CA CYS A 20 -6.51 12.43 -4.03
C CYS A 20 -6.25 13.84 -4.55
N GLN A 21 -6.40 14.87 -3.71
CA GLN A 21 -6.13 16.25 -4.10
C GLN A 21 -4.68 16.46 -4.52
N GLN A 22 -3.72 15.94 -3.76
CA GLN A 22 -2.29 16.09 -4.07
C GLN A 22 -1.88 15.33 -5.33
N LEU A 23 -2.40 14.11 -5.53
CA LEU A 23 -2.14 13.33 -6.75
C LEU A 23 -2.75 14.02 -7.98
N SER A 24 -4.00 14.48 -7.90
CA SER A 24 -4.64 15.23 -8.98
C SER A 24 -3.92 16.53 -9.32
N ALA A 25 -3.34 17.23 -8.34
CA ALA A 25 -2.60 18.46 -8.58
C ALA A 25 -1.33 18.23 -9.42
N VAL A 26 -0.65 17.09 -9.24
CA VAL A 26 0.55 16.71 -10.02
C VAL A 26 0.17 16.16 -11.40
N ASP A 27 -0.92 15.39 -11.44
CA ASP A 27 -1.39 14.70 -12.64
C ASP A 27 -2.04 15.61 -13.67
N GLY A 28 -2.93 16.51 -13.21
CA GLY A 28 -3.79 17.35 -14.05
C GLY A 28 -5.23 16.84 -14.19
N ASP A 29 -5.51 15.57 -13.87
CA ASP A 29 -6.86 14.97 -13.92
C ASP A 29 -7.43 14.64 -12.53
N GLU A 30 -8.75 14.45 -12.47
CA GLU A 30 -9.50 14.23 -11.23
C GLU A 30 -9.82 12.74 -10.97
N PHE A 31 -9.91 12.38 -9.70
CA PHE A 31 -10.43 11.08 -9.28
C PHE A 31 -11.96 11.01 -9.41
N ILE A 32 -12.46 9.91 -9.96
CA ILE A 32 -13.89 9.60 -9.98
C ILE A 32 -14.22 8.75 -8.75
N GLU A 33 -15.19 9.21 -7.95
CA GLU A 33 -15.66 8.50 -6.76
C GLU A 33 -16.80 7.54 -7.07
N ASP A 34 -16.69 6.31 -6.55
CA ASP A 34 -17.76 5.33 -6.45
C ASP A 34 -17.98 4.95 -4.97
N SER A 35 -19.09 5.43 -4.42
CA SER A 35 -19.52 5.17 -3.05
C SER A 35 -20.43 3.94 -3.00
N TRP A 36 -20.13 3.00 -2.10
CA TRP A 36 -20.81 1.72 -2.04
C TRP A 36 -21.13 1.29 -0.60
N GLN A 37 -22.11 0.40 -0.46
CA GLN A 37 -22.55 -0.19 0.80
C GLN A 37 -22.38 -1.71 0.76
N ARG A 38 -22.17 -2.32 1.93
CA ARG A 38 -22.04 -3.76 2.10
C ARG A 38 -23.29 -4.30 2.80
N GLU A 39 -23.90 -5.34 2.24
CA GLU A 39 -25.09 -5.98 2.83
C GLU A 39 -24.85 -6.41 4.29
N GLY A 40 -23.66 -6.95 4.58
CA GLY A 40 -23.26 -7.37 5.92
C GLY A 40 -22.79 -6.26 6.86
N GLY A 41 -23.01 -4.98 6.54
CA GLY A 41 -22.65 -3.83 7.37
C GLY A 41 -21.45 -3.03 6.86
N GLY A 42 -21.60 -1.71 6.85
CA GLY A 42 -20.61 -0.73 6.41
C GLY A 42 -20.58 -0.52 4.90
N GLY A 43 -19.43 -0.08 4.38
CA GLY A 43 -19.27 0.29 2.97
C GLY A 43 -17.91 0.94 2.69
N GLY A 44 -17.83 1.76 1.65
CA GLY A 44 -16.61 2.47 1.32
C GLY A 44 -16.76 3.53 0.23
N ARG A 45 -15.67 4.25 -0.02
CA ARG A 45 -15.50 5.20 -1.12
C ARG A 45 -14.31 4.76 -1.95
N SER A 46 -14.55 4.24 -3.14
CA SER A 46 -13.47 3.93 -4.08
C SER A 46 -13.23 5.16 -4.95
N ARG A 47 -12.00 5.64 -5.07
CA ARG A 47 -11.66 6.75 -5.97
C ARG A 47 -10.64 6.28 -6.98
N VAL A 48 -10.94 6.45 -8.26
CA VAL A 48 -10.08 5.97 -9.35
C VAL A 48 -9.83 7.09 -10.35
N LEU A 49 -8.55 7.29 -10.70
CA LEU A 49 -8.08 8.12 -11.81
C LEU A 49 -7.51 7.16 -12.86
N ARG A 50 -7.92 7.34 -14.12
CA ARG A 50 -7.49 6.52 -15.26
C ARG A 50 -7.09 7.41 -16.41
N ASP A 51 -6.11 6.96 -17.18
CA ASP A 51 -5.63 7.63 -18.38
C ASP A 51 -5.16 9.08 -18.15
N GLY A 52 -4.71 9.39 -16.93
CA GLY A 52 -4.30 10.74 -16.52
C GLY A 52 -3.04 11.27 -17.20
N GLY A 53 -2.63 12.48 -16.84
CA GLY A 53 -1.43 13.12 -17.38
C GLY A 53 -0.14 12.40 -17.01
N ILE A 54 -0.04 11.92 -15.77
CA ILE A 54 1.14 11.26 -15.20
C ILE A 54 0.83 9.82 -14.81
N PHE A 55 -0.33 9.58 -14.19
CA PHE A 55 -0.80 8.32 -13.69
C PHE A 55 -1.68 7.65 -14.72
N GLU A 56 -1.21 6.52 -15.24
CA GLU A 56 -2.00 5.70 -16.16
C GLU A 56 -3.21 5.10 -15.45
N GLN A 57 -3.00 4.69 -14.19
CA GLN A 57 -4.07 4.35 -13.27
C GLN A 57 -3.64 4.65 -11.84
N ALA A 58 -4.50 5.28 -11.06
CA ALA A 58 -4.34 5.42 -9.63
C ALA A 58 -5.67 5.12 -8.95
N GLY A 59 -5.65 4.43 -7.82
CA GLY A 59 -6.83 4.36 -6.98
C GLY A 59 -6.50 4.52 -5.51
N VAL A 60 -7.40 5.19 -4.80
CA VAL A 60 -7.29 5.50 -3.38
C VAL A 60 -8.62 5.13 -2.76
N ASN A 61 -8.66 3.98 -2.09
CA ASN A 61 -9.88 3.38 -1.58
C ASN A 61 -9.97 3.55 -0.07
N PHE A 62 -11.08 4.10 0.38
CA PHE A 62 -11.50 4.06 1.78
C PHE A 62 -12.55 2.96 1.96
N SER A 63 -12.44 2.20 3.04
CA SER A 63 -13.51 1.31 3.49
C SER A 63 -13.70 1.40 5.01
N HIS A 64 -14.93 1.17 5.45
CA HIS A 64 -15.30 0.94 6.84
C HIS A 64 -16.39 -0.12 6.86
N VAL A 65 -16.01 -1.34 7.23
CA VAL A 65 -16.90 -2.49 7.32
C VAL A 65 -17.06 -2.90 8.78
N HIS A 66 -18.24 -3.38 9.14
CA HIS A 66 -18.55 -3.84 10.49
C HIS A 66 -19.49 -5.04 10.46
N GLY A 67 -19.59 -5.75 11.58
CA GLY A 67 -20.52 -6.87 11.72
C GLY A 67 -20.58 -7.40 13.15
N ASP A 68 -21.63 -8.17 13.44
CA ASP A 68 -21.92 -8.66 14.80
C ASP A 68 -21.04 -9.85 15.23
N ALA A 69 -20.38 -10.52 14.27
CA ALA A 69 -19.50 -11.65 14.54
C ALA A 69 -18.38 -11.75 13.50
N MET A 70 -17.19 -12.15 13.95
CA MET A 70 -16.05 -12.44 13.07
C MET A 70 -16.28 -13.72 12.24
N PRO A 71 -15.78 -13.77 10.98
CA PRO A 71 -15.80 -15.00 10.18
C PRO A 71 -15.03 -16.14 10.86
N ALA A 72 -15.47 -17.39 10.66
CA ALA A 72 -14.84 -18.56 11.25
C ALA A 72 -13.34 -18.72 10.87
N SER A 73 -12.96 -18.27 9.67
CA SER A 73 -11.57 -18.25 9.23
C SER A 73 -10.69 -17.32 10.08
N ALA A 74 -11.24 -16.19 10.55
CA ALA A 74 -10.50 -15.25 11.38
C ALA A 74 -10.36 -15.73 12.83
N THR A 75 -11.40 -16.36 13.38
CA THR A 75 -11.39 -16.88 14.77
C THR A 75 -10.55 -18.15 14.93
N ALA A 76 -10.31 -18.92 13.86
CA ALA A 76 -9.40 -20.06 13.88
C ALA A 76 -7.96 -19.67 14.23
N HIS A 77 -7.53 -18.47 13.83
CA HIS A 77 -6.19 -17.95 14.12
C HIS A 77 -6.15 -17.03 15.34
N ARG A 78 -7.31 -16.49 15.76
CA ARG A 78 -7.46 -15.59 16.92
C ARG A 78 -8.71 -15.94 17.74
N PRO A 79 -8.64 -16.98 18.59
CA PRO A 79 -9.78 -17.45 19.38
C PRO A 79 -10.42 -16.37 20.27
N GLU A 80 -9.64 -15.38 20.71
CA GLU A 80 -10.07 -14.23 21.49
C GLU A 80 -11.08 -13.32 20.77
N LEU A 81 -11.19 -13.44 19.44
CA LEU A 81 -12.17 -12.73 18.61
C LEU A 81 -13.53 -13.43 18.53
N ALA A 82 -13.65 -14.66 19.05
CA ALA A 82 -14.89 -15.41 18.98
C ALA A 82 -16.02 -14.73 19.77
N GLY A 83 -17.17 -14.54 19.11
CA GLY A 83 -18.35 -13.90 19.70
C GLY A 83 -18.19 -12.40 19.97
N ARG A 84 -17.23 -11.75 19.32
CA ARG A 84 -17.07 -10.29 19.32
C ARG A 84 -17.70 -9.69 18.06
N SER A 85 -18.33 -8.52 18.20
CA SER A 85 -18.59 -7.64 17.05
C SER A 85 -17.27 -7.04 16.59
N PHE A 86 -17.20 -6.59 15.33
CA PHE A 86 -15.98 -6.01 14.78
C PHE A 86 -16.25 -4.80 13.91
N GLU A 87 -15.24 -3.94 13.84
CA GLU A 87 -15.09 -2.90 12.82
C GLU A 87 -13.70 -2.99 12.21
N ALA A 88 -13.62 -2.83 10.90
CA ALA A 88 -12.37 -2.70 10.16
C ALA A 88 -12.49 -1.51 9.21
N MET A 89 -11.51 -0.61 9.26
CA MET A 89 -11.47 0.57 8.41
C MET A 89 -10.07 0.85 7.92
N GLY A 90 -9.94 1.45 6.75
CA GLY A 90 -8.62 1.82 6.22
C GLY A 90 -8.68 2.61 4.93
N VAL A 91 -7.52 3.18 4.59
CA VAL A 91 -7.21 3.72 3.27
C VAL A 91 -6.17 2.80 2.64
N SER A 92 -6.42 2.37 1.42
CA SER A 92 -5.50 1.56 0.62
C SER A 92 -5.38 2.16 -0.78
N LEU A 93 -4.16 2.30 -1.28
CA LEU A 93 -3.92 2.92 -2.58
C LEU A 93 -2.81 2.22 -3.35
N VAL A 94 -2.93 2.29 -4.67
CA VAL A 94 -1.87 1.92 -5.60
C VAL A 94 -1.83 2.95 -6.71
N VAL A 95 -0.64 3.35 -7.12
CA VAL A 95 -0.41 4.28 -8.22
C VAL A 95 0.47 3.61 -9.28
N HIS A 96 -0.01 3.59 -10.53
CA HIS A 96 0.68 3.10 -11.71
C HIS A 96 0.94 4.28 -12.67
N PRO A 97 2.13 4.88 -12.63
CA PRO A 97 2.51 5.94 -13.56
C PRO A 97 2.61 5.43 -15.00
N ARG A 98 2.33 6.32 -15.96
CA ARG A 98 2.50 6.06 -17.39
C ARG A 98 3.98 5.97 -17.76
N SER A 99 4.81 6.86 -17.22
CA SER A 99 6.26 6.86 -17.44
C SER A 99 6.94 5.67 -16.74
N PRO A 100 7.78 4.88 -17.44
CA PRO A 100 8.62 3.85 -16.83
C PRO A 100 9.63 4.38 -15.81
N TYR A 101 9.96 5.67 -15.86
CA TYR A 101 10.92 6.28 -14.93
C TYR A 101 10.29 6.75 -13.62
N ILE A 102 8.96 6.68 -13.50
CA ILE A 102 8.26 6.94 -12.24
C ILE A 102 7.86 5.58 -11.65
N PRO A 103 8.34 5.23 -10.43
CA PRO A 103 8.01 3.96 -9.79
C PRO A 103 6.52 3.78 -9.56
N THR A 104 6.03 2.55 -9.59
CA THR A 104 4.75 2.25 -8.95
C THR A 104 4.90 2.35 -7.44
N SER A 105 3.87 2.82 -6.75
CA SER A 105 3.84 2.90 -5.30
C SER A 105 2.55 2.32 -4.74
N HIS A 106 2.63 1.87 -3.50
CA HIS A 106 1.50 1.40 -2.72
C HIS A 106 1.58 1.97 -1.31
N ALA A 107 0.41 2.25 -0.73
CA ALA A 107 0.30 2.56 0.67
C ALA A 107 -1.00 2.01 1.27
N ASN A 108 -0.93 1.64 2.54
CA ASN A 108 -2.08 1.20 3.31
C ASN A 108 -1.96 1.75 4.73
N VAL A 109 -3.08 2.20 5.29
CA VAL A 109 -3.23 2.41 6.74
C VAL A 109 -4.60 1.94 7.16
N ARG A 110 -4.67 1.12 8.21
CA ARG A 110 -5.90 0.46 8.65
C ARG A 110 -5.96 0.33 10.16
N PHE A 111 -7.18 0.21 10.64
CA PHE A 111 -7.52 -0.02 12.03
C PHE A 111 -8.56 -1.13 12.13
N PHE A 112 -8.35 -2.03 13.09
CA PHE A 112 -9.29 -3.08 13.44
C PHE A 112 -9.61 -2.98 14.93
N ILE A 113 -10.88 -3.18 15.26
CA ILE A 113 -11.36 -3.31 16.64
C ILE A 113 -12.42 -4.40 16.73
N ALA A 114 -12.37 -5.19 17.79
CA ALA A 114 -13.37 -6.19 18.14
C ALA A 114 -13.81 -6.05 19.59
N GLU A 115 -15.12 -5.97 19.79
CA GLU A 115 -15.74 -5.65 21.07
C GLU A 115 -16.68 -6.75 21.54
N LYS A 116 -16.80 -6.89 22.87
CA LYS A 116 -17.77 -7.76 23.51
C LYS A 116 -18.22 -7.13 24.83
N PRO A 117 -19.52 -7.12 25.13
CA PRO A 117 -20.01 -6.63 26.42
C PRO A 117 -19.29 -7.31 27.60
N GLY A 118 -18.76 -6.51 28.53
CA GLY A 118 -18.08 -7.01 29.72
C GLY A 118 -16.63 -7.48 29.51
N ALA A 119 -16.03 -7.26 28.34
CA ALA A 119 -14.62 -7.55 28.07
C ALA A 119 -13.90 -6.36 27.45
N ASP A 120 -12.59 -6.25 27.67
CA ASP A 120 -11.77 -5.23 27.01
C ASP A 120 -11.74 -5.46 25.49
N PRO A 121 -11.70 -4.38 24.68
CA PRO A 121 -11.65 -4.48 23.22
C PRO A 121 -10.29 -5.04 22.77
N VAL A 122 -10.31 -5.86 21.71
CA VAL A 122 -9.09 -6.28 21.01
C VAL A 122 -8.95 -5.38 19.79
N TRP A 123 -7.81 -4.73 19.62
CA TRP A 123 -7.61 -3.78 18.53
C TRP A 123 -6.16 -3.77 18.07
N TRP A 124 -5.94 -3.33 16.85
CA TRP A 124 -4.61 -3.06 16.31
C TRP A 124 -4.68 -2.15 15.09
N PHE A 125 -3.58 -1.46 14.82
CA PHE A 125 -3.31 -0.80 13.55
C PHE A 125 -2.43 -1.68 12.67
N GLY A 126 -2.51 -1.43 11.37
CA GLY A 126 -1.58 -1.98 10.39
C GLY A 126 -1.43 -1.01 9.23
N GLY A 127 -0.39 -1.20 8.43
CA GLY A 127 -0.16 -0.33 7.29
C GLY A 127 1.27 -0.33 6.80
N GLY A 128 1.62 0.75 6.11
CA GLY A 128 2.92 0.94 5.49
C GLY A 128 2.79 1.57 4.11
N PHE A 129 3.95 1.82 3.51
CA PHE A 129 4.05 2.21 2.12
C PHE A 129 5.31 1.60 1.52
N ASP A 130 5.30 1.30 0.22
CA ASP A 130 6.43 0.71 -0.47
C ASP A 130 6.54 1.18 -1.93
N LEU A 131 7.76 1.13 -2.47
CA LEU A 131 8.11 1.65 -3.79
C LEU A 131 8.60 0.55 -4.72
N THR A 132 8.05 0.50 -5.93
CA THR A 132 8.32 -0.49 -6.96
C THR A 132 8.85 0.19 -8.23
N PRO A 133 10.17 0.44 -8.34
CA PRO A 133 10.76 1.05 -9.53
C PRO A 133 10.80 0.06 -10.70
N TYR A 134 10.77 0.62 -11.91
CA TYR A 134 11.11 -0.08 -13.15
C TYR A 134 12.55 0.20 -13.56
N TYR A 135 12.99 1.44 -13.37
CA TYR A 135 14.39 1.84 -13.47
C TYR A 135 14.81 2.43 -12.12
N GLY A 136 15.93 1.93 -11.59
CA GLY A 136 16.42 2.31 -10.26
C GLY A 136 17.20 3.62 -10.28
N PHE A 137 16.87 4.52 -9.35
CA PHE A 137 17.63 5.73 -9.07
C PHE A 137 17.96 5.79 -7.58
N GLU A 138 19.25 5.80 -7.25
CA GLU A 138 19.72 5.75 -5.86
C GLU A 138 19.20 6.94 -5.04
N GLU A 139 19.21 8.14 -5.62
CA GLU A 139 18.67 9.37 -5.02
C GLU A 139 17.16 9.33 -4.73
N ASP A 140 16.38 8.50 -5.42
CA ASP A 140 14.96 8.27 -5.12
C ASP A 140 14.80 7.29 -3.97
N ALA A 141 15.56 6.19 -4.00
CA ALA A 141 15.56 5.18 -2.95
C ALA A 141 16.00 5.76 -1.60
N VAL A 142 17.09 6.54 -1.60
CA VAL A 142 17.59 7.24 -0.41
C VAL A 142 16.56 8.26 0.09
N HIS A 143 15.91 9.02 -0.80
CA HIS A 143 14.87 9.97 -0.40
C HIS A 143 13.67 9.25 0.24
N TRP A 144 13.15 8.22 -0.42
CA TRP A 144 12.04 7.39 0.04
C TRP A 144 12.27 6.83 1.45
N HIS A 145 13.43 6.18 1.64
CA HIS A 145 13.80 5.57 2.90
C HIS A 145 14.18 6.58 3.97
N ARG A 146 14.74 7.74 3.60
CA ARG A 146 14.99 8.83 4.55
C ARG A 146 13.69 9.40 5.11
N THR A 147 12.71 9.68 4.25
CA THR A 147 11.39 10.16 4.68
C THR A 147 10.73 9.13 5.61
N ALA A 148 10.80 7.84 5.27
CA ALA A 148 10.31 6.75 6.12
C ALA A 148 11.03 6.67 7.48
N ARG A 149 12.35 6.86 7.52
CA ARG A 149 13.12 6.87 8.76
C ARG A 149 12.76 8.07 9.62
N ASP A 150 12.71 9.25 9.02
CA ASP A 150 12.52 10.51 9.73
C ASP A 150 11.12 10.58 10.35
N LEU A 151 10.07 10.08 9.67
CA LEU A 151 8.72 9.98 10.25
C LEU A 151 8.63 8.96 11.40
N CYS A 152 9.49 7.93 11.41
CA CYS A 152 9.53 6.92 12.47
C CYS A 152 10.27 7.41 13.72
N GLN A 153 11.20 8.36 13.59
CA GLN A 153 12.10 8.78 14.65
C GLN A 153 11.39 9.22 15.95
N PRO A 154 10.26 9.97 15.93
CA PRO A 154 9.54 10.33 17.16
C PRO A 154 8.92 9.15 17.92
N PHE A 155 8.83 7.98 17.28
CA PHE A 155 8.16 6.80 17.82
C PHE A 155 9.15 5.75 18.38
N GLY A 156 10.45 5.94 18.15
CA GLY A 156 11.52 5.08 18.66
C GLY A 156 12.59 4.79 17.62
N GLU A 157 13.83 4.61 18.07
CA GLU A 157 14.98 4.35 17.19
C GLU A 157 14.89 2.98 16.48
N ASP A 158 14.18 2.02 17.06
CA ASP A 158 13.98 0.68 16.50
C ASP A 158 12.81 0.58 15.51
N VAL A 159 11.98 1.62 15.41
CA VAL A 159 10.74 1.61 14.62
C VAL A 159 11.02 1.47 13.12
N TYR A 160 11.91 2.30 12.56
CA TYR A 160 12.26 2.21 11.15
C TYR A 160 12.97 0.90 10.81
N PRO A 161 14.06 0.48 11.49
CA PRO A 161 14.72 -0.79 11.19
C PRO A 161 13.77 -2.00 11.23
N ARG A 162 12.87 -2.04 12.23
CA ARG A 162 11.88 -3.12 12.37
C ARG A 162 10.91 -3.17 11.19
N TYR A 163 10.28 -2.04 10.86
CA TYR A 163 9.23 -2.00 9.84
C TYR A 163 9.77 -1.97 8.41
N LYS A 164 11.00 -1.49 8.20
CA LYS A 164 11.72 -1.65 6.94
C LYS A 164 12.04 -3.11 6.69
N LYS A 165 12.62 -3.81 7.67
CA LYS A 165 12.88 -5.25 7.56
C LYS A 165 11.61 -6.04 7.29
N TRP A 166 10.51 -5.70 7.97
CA TRP A 166 9.24 -6.39 7.73
C TRP A 166 8.70 -6.12 6.32
N CYS A 167 8.91 -4.91 5.77
CA CYS A 167 8.58 -4.60 4.38
C CYS A 167 9.37 -5.48 3.41
N ASP A 168 10.68 -5.63 3.64
CA ASP A 168 11.55 -6.50 2.86
C ASP A 168 11.07 -7.97 2.90
N ASP A 169 10.72 -8.48 4.07
CA ASP A 169 10.27 -9.86 4.24
C ASP A 169 8.88 -10.12 3.64
N TYR A 170 7.98 -9.11 3.68
CA TYR A 170 6.60 -9.25 3.22
C TYR A 170 6.48 -9.18 1.70
N PHE A 171 7.14 -8.20 1.07
CA PHE A 171 7.02 -7.94 -0.38
C PHE A 171 8.03 -8.76 -1.20
N PHE A 172 8.05 -10.07 -0.97
CA PHE A 172 8.95 -11.02 -1.63
C PHE A 172 8.21 -12.07 -2.46
N LEU A 173 8.58 -12.20 -3.73
CA LEU A 173 8.03 -13.20 -4.64
C LEU A 173 8.83 -14.50 -4.50
N LYS A 174 8.37 -15.41 -3.63
CA LYS A 174 9.07 -16.67 -3.32
C LYS A 174 9.41 -17.51 -4.54
N HIS A 175 8.52 -17.59 -5.52
CA HIS A 175 8.72 -18.38 -6.74
C HIS A 175 9.66 -17.72 -7.76
N ARG A 176 9.98 -16.43 -7.58
CA ARG A 176 10.98 -15.70 -8.39
C ARG A 176 12.29 -15.49 -7.64
N ASN A 177 12.30 -15.71 -6.32
CA ASN A 177 13.40 -15.34 -5.43
C ASN A 177 13.80 -13.86 -5.61
N GLU A 178 12.80 -12.97 -5.59
CA GLU A 178 12.96 -11.56 -5.96
C GLU A 178 12.05 -10.66 -5.11
N GLN A 179 12.55 -9.49 -4.70
CA GLN A 179 11.71 -8.46 -4.07
C GLN A 179 10.73 -7.87 -5.09
N ARG A 180 9.55 -7.44 -4.63
CA ARG A 180 8.60 -6.71 -5.49
C ARG A 180 9.18 -5.35 -5.92
N GLY A 181 9.90 -4.70 -5.02
CA GLY A 181 10.48 -3.37 -5.18
C GLY A 181 11.56 -3.11 -4.13
N ILE A 182 11.83 -1.84 -3.83
CA ILE A 182 12.88 -1.43 -2.88
C ILE A 182 12.39 -1.28 -1.43
N GLY A 183 11.16 -1.73 -1.15
CA GLY A 183 10.57 -1.70 0.18
C GLY A 183 10.12 -0.30 0.62
N GLY A 184 10.15 -0.08 1.94
CA GLY A 184 9.61 1.08 2.63
C GLY A 184 9.26 0.69 4.06
N LEU A 185 8.01 0.87 4.47
CA LEU A 185 7.52 0.43 5.78
C LEU A 185 6.44 -0.63 5.61
N PHE A 186 6.42 -1.63 6.49
CA PHE A 186 5.30 -2.52 6.69
C PHE A 186 5.13 -2.84 8.17
N PHE A 187 3.90 -2.72 8.66
CA PHE A 187 3.54 -3.10 10.02
C PHE A 187 2.13 -3.69 10.07
N ASP A 188 1.95 -4.59 11.03
CA ASP A 188 0.68 -5.21 11.37
C ASP A 188 0.67 -5.45 12.89
N ASP A 189 -0.50 -5.71 13.44
CA ASP A 189 -0.66 -6.01 14.88
C ASP A 189 -0.09 -4.94 15.82
N LEU A 190 -0.08 -3.67 15.39
CA LEU A 190 0.41 -2.55 16.20
C LEU A 190 -0.66 -2.11 17.22
N ASN A 191 -0.45 -2.45 18.49
CA ASN A 191 -1.38 -2.14 19.58
C ASN A 191 -0.70 -1.66 20.88
N ALA A 192 0.59 -1.31 20.81
CA ALA A 192 1.40 -0.85 21.95
C ALA A 192 2.29 0.34 21.55
N PRO A 193 2.66 1.22 22.50
CA PRO A 193 2.35 1.18 23.94
C PRO A 193 0.96 1.69 24.31
N SER A 194 0.31 2.49 23.46
CA SER A 194 -1.04 3.01 23.69
C SER A 194 -1.76 3.26 22.36
N PHE A 195 -3.09 3.34 22.42
CA PHE A 195 -3.92 3.69 21.26
C PHE A 195 -3.47 5.00 20.61
N ASP A 196 -3.34 6.07 21.39
CA ASP A 196 -2.96 7.40 20.87
C ASP A 196 -1.58 7.36 20.21
N HIS A 197 -0.61 6.63 20.78
CA HIS A 197 0.71 6.48 20.17
C HIS A 197 0.63 5.74 18.84
N CYS A 198 -0.09 4.62 18.78
CA CYS A 198 -0.25 3.84 17.54
C CYS A 198 -1.03 4.61 16.48
N PHE A 199 -2.05 5.38 16.91
CA PHE A 199 -2.84 6.21 16.02
C PHE A 199 -1.99 7.33 15.43
N ASN A 200 -1.23 8.06 16.26
CA ASN A 200 -0.29 9.09 15.79
C ASN A 200 0.75 8.51 14.81
N PHE A 201 1.24 7.29 15.05
CA PHE A 201 2.16 6.61 14.13
C PHE A 201 1.49 6.31 12.79
N MET A 202 0.27 5.76 12.81
CA MET A 202 -0.50 5.50 11.61
C MET A 202 -0.78 6.79 10.81
N GLN A 203 -1.07 7.90 11.50
CA GLN A 203 -1.23 9.21 10.88
C GLN A 203 0.07 9.69 10.22
N ALA A 204 1.21 9.55 10.90
CA ALA A 204 2.53 9.91 10.35
C ALA A 204 2.85 9.09 9.10
N VAL A 205 2.56 7.78 9.10
CA VAL A 205 2.76 6.93 7.91
C VAL A 205 1.83 7.33 6.76
N GLY A 206 0.56 7.59 7.04
CA GLY A 206 -0.42 7.99 6.03
C GLY A 206 -0.04 9.31 5.34
N ASN A 207 0.35 10.31 6.13
CA ASN A 207 0.79 11.62 5.60
C ASN A 207 2.15 11.54 4.90
N GLY A 208 3.09 10.78 5.46
CA GLY A 208 4.45 10.65 4.92
C GLY A 208 4.51 9.99 3.54
N TYR A 209 3.47 9.27 3.11
CA TYR A 209 3.41 8.66 1.78
C TYR A 209 3.56 9.69 0.66
N THR A 210 2.76 10.77 0.65
CA THR A 210 2.85 11.77 -0.43
C THR A 210 4.11 12.63 -0.31
N GLU A 211 4.57 12.90 0.92
CA GLU A 211 5.86 13.56 1.18
C GLU A 211 7.04 12.77 0.60
N ALA A 212 6.98 11.43 0.62
CA ALA A 212 8.01 10.57 0.04
C ALA A 212 7.83 10.36 -1.47
N TYR A 213 6.60 10.25 -1.96
CA TYR A 213 6.33 9.84 -3.34
C TYR A 213 6.35 11.00 -4.34
N LEU A 214 5.70 12.12 -4.03
CA LEU A 214 5.52 13.21 -5.01
C LEU A 214 6.83 13.87 -5.45
N PRO A 215 7.85 14.05 -4.58
CA PRO A 215 9.15 14.56 -5.04
C PRO A 215 9.84 13.64 -6.05
N ILE A 216 9.59 12.32 -5.98
CA ILE A 216 10.09 11.35 -6.97
C ILE A 216 9.34 11.52 -8.29
N VAL A 217 8.01 11.63 -8.24
CA VAL A 217 7.17 11.87 -9.43
C VAL A 217 7.64 13.13 -10.17
N GLU A 218 7.78 14.26 -9.46
CA GLU A 218 8.20 15.53 -10.06
C GLU A 218 9.60 15.47 -10.66
N ARG A 219 10.55 14.78 -10.01
CA ARG A 219 11.92 14.63 -10.53
C ARG A 219 11.98 13.83 -11.82
N ARG A 220 11.06 12.88 -12.01
CA ARG A 220 11.11 11.88 -13.09
C ARG A 220 10.13 12.15 -14.23
N ARG A 221 9.15 13.05 -14.06
CA ARG A 221 8.05 13.28 -15.02
C ARG A 221 8.49 13.70 -16.43
N GLU A 222 9.58 14.46 -16.55
CA GLU A 222 10.06 15.00 -17.83
C GLU A 222 11.06 14.07 -18.56
N ILE A 223 11.40 12.91 -17.98
CA ILE A 223 12.35 11.99 -18.62
C ILE A 223 11.66 11.32 -19.81
N ALA A 224 12.22 11.50 -21.01
CA ALA A 224 11.73 10.86 -22.23
C ALA A 224 11.97 9.34 -22.20
N TRP A 225 10.98 8.57 -22.66
CA TRP A 225 11.00 7.11 -22.76
C TRP A 225 10.40 6.66 -24.08
N GLY A 226 10.77 5.46 -24.53
CA GLY A 226 10.27 4.85 -25.75
C GLY A 226 9.65 3.48 -25.51
N GLU A 227 9.47 2.75 -26.62
CA GLU A 227 8.87 1.41 -26.63
C GLU A 227 9.66 0.41 -25.77
N ARG A 228 11.01 0.47 -25.83
CA ARG A 228 11.88 -0.40 -25.04
C ARG A 228 11.61 -0.28 -23.54
N GLU A 229 11.57 0.94 -23.02
CA GLU A 229 11.32 1.19 -21.60
C GLU A 229 9.90 0.82 -21.19
N ARG A 230 8.94 1.08 -22.08
CA ARG A 230 7.54 0.71 -21.87
C ARG A 230 7.35 -0.81 -21.83
N ASP A 231 7.97 -1.55 -22.74
CA ASP A 231 7.88 -3.01 -22.78
C ASP A 231 8.48 -3.67 -21.54
N PHE A 232 9.56 -3.10 -21.00
CA PHE A 232 10.12 -3.53 -19.74
C PHE A 232 9.21 -3.18 -18.55
N GLN A 233 8.62 -1.98 -18.53
CA GLN A 233 7.63 -1.60 -17.52
C GLN A 233 6.44 -2.58 -17.49
N LEU A 234 5.88 -2.91 -18.65
CA LEU A 234 4.76 -3.87 -18.76
C LEU A 234 5.16 -5.27 -18.28
N TYR A 235 6.37 -5.71 -18.59
CA TYR A 235 6.92 -6.96 -18.09
C TYR A 235 7.06 -6.96 -16.56
N ARG A 236 7.62 -5.88 -15.99
CA ARG A 236 7.77 -5.71 -14.55
C ARG A 236 6.44 -5.59 -13.82
N ARG A 237 5.44 -4.93 -14.41
CA ARG A 237 4.06 -4.92 -13.89
C ARG A 237 3.46 -6.33 -13.81
N GLY A 238 3.89 -7.25 -14.66
CA GLY A 238 3.57 -8.68 -14.51
C GLY A 238 4.00 -9.26 -13.17
N ARG A 239 5.17 -8.86 -12.62
CA ARG A 239 5.59 -9.25 -11.25
C ARG A 239 4.70 -8.66 -10.17
N TYR A 240 4.23 -7.43 -10.36
CA TYR A 240 3.29 -6.80 -9.43
C TYR A 240 1.97 -7.60 -9.35
N VAL A 241 1.45 -8.04 -10.49
CA VAL A 241 0.28 -8.92 -10.58
C VAL A 241 0.55 -10.28 -9.92
N GLU A 242 1.70 -10.91 -10.21
CA GLU A 242 2.11 -12.17 -9.58
C GLU A 242 2.11 -12.05 -8.05
N PHE A 243 2.62 -10.95 -7.49
CA PHE A 243 2.60 -10.74 -6.05
C PHE A 243 1.18 -10.61 -5.51
N ASN A 244 0.37 -9.71 -6.08
CA ASN A 244 -0.95 -9.40 -5.53
C ASN A 244 -1.92 -10.60 -5.62
N LEU A 245 -1.85 -11.40 -6.68
CA LEU A 245 -2.77 -12.53 -6.87
C LEU A 245 -2.31 -13.83 -6.19
N VAL A 246 -1.02 -13.99 -5.87
CA VAL A 246 -0.48 -15.24 -5.31
C VAL A 246 -0.07 -15.10 -3.84
N TRP A 247 0.46 -13.95 -3.44
CA TRP A 247 1.14 -13.79 -2.15
C TRP A 247 0.49 -12.76 -1.24
N ASP A 248 -0.17 -11.73 -1.78
CA ASP A 248 -0.76 -10.67 -0.97
C ASP A 248 -1.95 -11.17 -0.15
N ARG A 249 -1.79 -11.17 1.18
CA ARG A 249 -2.81 -11.64 2.13
C ARG A 249 -4.07 -10.80 2.04
N GLY A 250 -3.95 -9.49 1.83
CA GLY A 250 -5.10 -8.58 1.76
C GLY A 250 -6.00 -8.87 0.57
N THR A 251 -5.40 -9.02 -0.62
CA THR A 251 -6.09 -9.35 -1.87
C THR A 251 -6.77 -10.72 -1.79
N LEU A 252 -6.04 -11.76 -1.36
CA LEU A 252 -6.59 -13.12 -1.23
C LEU A 252 -7.76 -13.16 -0.25
N PHE A 253 -7.60 -12.57 0.93
CA PHE A 253 -8.66 -12.51 1.94
C PHE A 253 -9.89 -11.78 1.39
N GLY A 254 -9.72 -10.59 0.81
CA GLY A 254 -10.83 -9.81 0.27
C GLY A 254 -11.64 -10.56 -0.78
N LEU A 255 -10.97 -11.26 -1.71
CA LEU A 255 -11.65 -12.05 -2.74
C LEU A 255 -12.37 -13.28 -2.17
N GLN A 256 -11.75 -13.97 -1.21
CA GLN A 256 -12.32 -15.18 -0.60
C GLN A 256 -13.49 -14.88 0.34
N THR A 257 -13.55 -13.68 0.94
CA THR A 257 -14.62 -13.30 1.88
C THR A 257 -15.74 -12.47 1.25
N GLY A 258 -15.81 -12.39 -0.08
CA GLY A 258 -16.85 -11.64 -0.79
C GLY A 258 -16.74 -10.12 -0.64
N GLY A 259 -15.52 -9.59 -0.52
CA GLY A 259 -15.29 -8.15 -0.61
C GLY A 259 -15.61 -7.62 -2.02
N ARG A 260 -15.73 -6.30 -2.17
CA ARG A 260 -16.04 -5.68 -3.47
C ARG A 260 -14.86 -5.88 -4.44
N THR A 261 -15.00 -6.83 -5.36
CA THR A 261 -13.95 -7.27 -6.30
C THR A 261 -13.27 -6.10 -7.02
N GLU A 262 -14.05 -5.19 -7.61
CA GLU A 262 -13.53 -4.03 -8.34
C GLU A 262 -12.71 -3.07 -7.45
N SER A 263 -13.02 -2.97 -6.15
CA SER A 263 -12.22 -2.16 -5.21
C SER A 263 -10.92 -2.87 -4.83
N ILE A 264 -10.93 -4.20 -4.76
CA ILE A 264 -9.75 -5.00 -4.42
C ILE A 264 -8.77 -5.02 -5.60
N LEU A 265 -9.28 -5.29 -6.80
CA LEU A 265 -8.49 -5.42 -8.02
C LEU A 265 -8.08 -4.08 -8.64
N MET A 266 -8.51 -2.95 -8.08
CA MET A 266 -7.97 -1.62 -8.41
C MET A 266 -6.43 -1.59 -8.30
N SER A 267 -5.86 -2.40 -7.41
CA SER A 267 -4.42 -2.57 -7.26
C SER A 267 -3.70 -3.15 -8.49
N MET A 268 -4.43 -3.66 -9.48
CA MET A 268 -3.85 -4.23 -10.69
C MET A 268 -3.49 -3.12 -11.68
N PRO A 269 -2.31 -3.17 -12.30
CA PRO A 269 -1.96 -2.26 -13.39
C PRO A 269 -2.90 -2.42 -14.60
N PRO A 270 -3.13 -1.34 -15.37
CA PRO A 270 -4.07 -1.36 -16.49
C PRO A 270 -3.59 -2.25 -17.64
N LEU A 271 -2.27 -2.38 -17.81
CA LEU A 271 -1.63 -3.19 -18.83
C LEU A 271 -0.42 -3.91 -18.24
N VAL A 272 -0.23 -5.16 -18.68
CA VAL A 272 0.86 -6.05 -18.28
C VAL A 272 1.29 -6.93 -19.44
N ARG A 273 2.52 -7.42 -19.39
CA ARG A 273 3.07 -8.37 -20.36
C ARG A 273 3.70 -9.54 -19.63
N TRP A 274 3.50 -10.75 -20.15
CA TRP A 274 4.28 -11.92 -19.79
C TRP A 274 5.01 -12.44 -21.01
N GLU A 275 6.25 -12.84 -20.82
CA GLU A 275 7.09 -13.39 -21.88
C GLU A 275 7.86 -14.59 -21.32
N TYR A 276 7.84 -15.69 -22.08
CA TYR A 276 8.49 -16.93 -21.68
C TYR A 276 10.00 -16.75 -21.65
N ASN A 277 10.62 -17.03 -20.50
CA ASN A 277 12.06 -16.97 -20.29
C ASN A 277 12.73 -15.64 -20.72
N TYR A 278 12.00 -14.52 -20.63
CA TYR A 278 12.58 -13.20 -20.89
C TYR A 278 13.74 -12.92 -19.94
N GLN A 279 14.84 -12.43 -20.50
CA GLN A 279 16.01 -11.94 -19.78
C GLN A 279 16.38 -10.59 -20.41
N PRO A 280 16.54 -9.51 -19.62
CA PRO A 280 17.04 -8.26 -20.15
C PRO A 280 18.46 -8.48 -20.71
N ALA A 281 18.85 -7.66 -21.69
CA ALA A 281 20.21 -7.71 -22.23
C ALA A 281 21.22 -7.44 -21.10
N ALA A 282 22.34 -8.18 -21.12
CA ALA A 282 23.43 -7.92 -20.18
C ALA A 282 23.90 -6.45 -20.30
N ASP A 283 24.32 -5.87 -19.18
CA ASP A 283 24.79 -4.48 -19.06
C ASP A 283 23.74 -3.41 -19.45
N SER A 284 22.47 -3.79 -19.57
CA SER A 284 21.38 -2.85 -19.86
C SER A 284 20.80 -2.23 -18.56
N PRO A 285 20.18 -1.03 -18.63
CA PRO A 285 19.48 -0.44 -17.50
C PRO A 285 18.39 -1.35 -16.91
N GLU A 286 17.77 -2.20 -17.73
CA GLU A 286 16.78 -3.20 -17.30
C GLU A 286 17.40 -4.32 -16.46
N ALA A 287 18.60 -4.78 -16.83
CA ALA A 287 19.33 -5.79 -16.06
C ALA A 287 19.78 -5.24 -14.69
N ALA A 288 20.13 -3.96 -14.63
CA ALA A 288 20.54 -3.28 -13.39
C ALA A 288 19.43 -3.27 -12.31
N LEU A 289 18.14 -3.32 -12.71
CA LEU A 289 17.03 -3.37 -11.75
C LEU A 289 17.14 -4.58 -10.81
N GLY A 290 17.56 -5.74 -11.33
CA GLY A 290 17.62 -6.99 -10.56
C GLY A 290 18.56 -6.89 -9.35
N GLU A 291 19.69 -6.20 -9.51
CA GLU A 291 20.56 -5.87 -8.39
C GLU A 291 19.94 -4.78 -7.51
N PHE A 292 19.43 -3.71 -8.13
CA PHE A 292 18.90 -2.54 -7.43
C PHE A 292 17.80 -2.85 -6.41
N ILE A 293 16.92 -3.80 -6.71
CA ILE A 293 15.81 -4.19 -5.82
C ILE A 293 16.20 -5.23 -4.75
N GLN A 294 17.46 -5.68 -4.72
CA GLN A 294 17.92 -6.53 -3.62
C GLN A 294 17.91 -5.74 -2.31
N VAL A 295 17.55 -6.45 -1.23
CA VAL A 295 17.52 -5.90 0.12
C VAL A 295 18.88 -5.30 0.47
N ARG A 296 18.88 -4.02 0.79
CA ARG A 296 20.05 -3.26 1.23
C ARG A 296 19.64 -2.12 2.16
N ASP A 297 20.63 -1.54 2.83
CA ASP A 297 20.42 -0.37 3.68
C ASP A 297 20.57 0.89 2.84
N TRP A 298 19.47 1.63 2.70
CA TRP A 298 19.43 2.87 1.91
C TRP A 298 19.76 4.11 2.74
N VAL A 299 19.62 4.07 4.07
CA VAL A 299 19.83 5.19 5.02
C VAL A 299 20.33 4.74 6.39
#